data_AF-A0A967WEL7-F1
#
_entry.id   AF-A0A967WEL7-F1
#
_cell.length_a   1.000
_cell.length_b   1.000
_cell.length_c   1.000
_cell.angle_alpha   90.00
_cell.angle_beta   90.00
_cell.angle_gamma   90.00
#
_symmetry.space_group_name_H-M   'P 1'
#
loop_
_entity.id
_entity.type
_entity.pdbx_description
1 polymer ?
#
loop_
_entity_poly.entity_id
_entity_poly.type
_entity_poly.pdbx_seq_one_letter_code
_entity_poly.pdbx_strand_id
1 'polypeptide(L)'
;MVANSREVGAYLLDRMRELLDLDIVGDVRGMGLMCGLEFVKDKATKEPFPPELKVCGLVFAEALDRGMITFPCTGCVDGVAGDMMLMSPPLITTRDQVDEMIAILKDSIEATQARLHDMATPAGRQVHY
;
A
#
# COMPACT_ATOMS: atom_id res chain seq x y z
N MET A 1 2.80 -25.05 11.81
CA MET A 1 2.71 -24.11 10.67
C MET A 1 1.31 -23.49 10.55
N VAL A 2 0.22 -24.26 10.58
CA VAL A 2 -1.17 -23.71 10.55
C VAL A 2 -1.47 -22.77 11.74
N ALA A 3 -0.98 -23.09 12.93
CA ALA A 3 -1.15 -22.23 14.12
C ALA A 3 -0.44 -20.87 13.97
N ASN A 4 0.78 -20.85 13.41
CA ASN A 4 1.51 -19.60 13.18
C ASN A 4 0.78 -18.69 12.19
N SER A 5 0.20 -19.25 11.13
CA SER A 5 -0.62 -18.50 10.17
C SER A 5 -1.85 -17.88 10.81
N ARG A 6 -2.46 -18.53 11.80
CA ARG A 6 -3.58 -17.97 12.56
C ARG A 6 -3.13 -16.81 13.45
N GLU A 7 -2.08 -17.01 14.23
CA GLU A 7 -1.63 -16.03 15.23
C GLU A 7 -0.89 -14.85 14.62
N VAL A 8 0.15 -15.11 13.82
CA VAL A 8 0.94 -14.05 13.16
C VAL A 8 0.15 -13.43 12.01
N GLY A 9 -0.74 -14.18 11.35
CA GLY A 9 -1.62 -13.62 10.33
C GLY A 9 -2.64 -12.63 10.90
N ALA A 10 -3.24 -12.94 12.06
CA ALA A 10 -4.09 -11.97 12.76
C ALA A 10 -3.29 -10.72 13.16
N TYR A 11 -2.07 -10.91 13.68
CA TYR A 11 -1.17 -9.81 14.00
C TYR A 11 -0.83 -8.95 12.78
N LEU A 12 -0.46 -9.56 11.66
CA LEU A 12 -0.21 -8.87 10.39
C LEU A 12 -1.42 -8.02 9.96
N LEU A 13 -2.62 -8.59 9.99
CA LEU A 13 -3.83 -7.85 9.62
C LEU A 13 -4.06 -6.65 10.53
N ASP A 14 -3.87 -6.81 11.84
CA ASP A 14 -4.03 -5.72 12.80
C ASP A 14 -2.99 -4.61 12.57
N ARG A 15 -1.72 -4.96 12.32
CA ARG A 15 -0.68 -3.98 11.98
C ARG A 15 -0.93 -3.30 10.63
N MET A 16 -1.44 -4.02 9.62
CA MET A 16 -1.83 -3.43 8.34
C MET A 16 -3.01 -2.46 8.48
N ARG A 17 -3.95 -2.71 9.39
CA ARG A 17 -5.09 -1.81 9.63
C ARG A 17 -4.67 -0.45 10.16
N GLU A 18 -3.53 -0.35 10.84
CA GLU A 18 -2.97 0.96 11.25
C GLU A 18 -2.58 1.82 10.05
N LEU A 19 -2.31 1.21 8.89
CA LEU A 19 -2.05 1.95 7.65
C LEU A 19 -3.30 2.66 7.11
N LEU A 20 -4.49 2.35 7.64
CA LEU A 20 -5.70 3.13 7.36
C LEU A 20 -5.60 4.56 7.89
N ASP A 21 -4.60 4.92 8.69
CA ASP A 21 -4.37 6.32 9.08
C ASP A 21 -3.79 7.15 7.92
N LEU A 22 -3.26 6.51 6.88
CA LEU A 22 -2.74 7.18 5.69
C LEU A 22 -3.86 7.59 4.72
N ASP A 23 -3.70 8.73 4.04
CA ASP A 23 -4.77 9.36 3.24
C ASP A 23 -5.11 8.56 1.99
N ILE A 24 -4.12 7.88 1.42
CA ILE A 24 -4.30 7.12 0.19
C ILE A 24 -4.74 5.68 0.42
N VAL A 25 -4.81 5.21 1.67
CA VAL A 25 -5.23 3.83 2.00
C VAL A 25 -6.73 3.79 2.29
N GLY A 26 -7.47 3.13 1.40
CA GLY A 26 -8.93 3.08 1.41
C GLY A 26 -9.52 1.94 2.21
N ASP A 27 -8.95 0.75 2.11
CA ASP A 27 -9.43 -0.45 2.75
C ASP A 27 -8.26 -1.39 3.06
N VAL A 28 -8.42 -2.23 4.09
CA VAL A 28 -7.46 -3.26 4.47
C VAL A 28 -8.24 -4.53 4.82
N ARG A 29 -7.96 -5.61 4.10
CA ARG A 29 -8.66 -6.89 4.26
C ARG A 29 -7.73 -8.08 4.08
N GLY A 30 -8.07 -9.19 4.70
CA GLY A 30 -7.24 -10.38 4.64
C GLY A 30 -7.66 -11.45 5.62
N MET A 31 -7.02 -12.61 5.48
CA MET A 31 -7.16 -13.72 6.42
C MET A 31 -5.86 -14.52 6.48
N GLY A 32 -5.39 -14.81 7.69
CA GLY A 32 -4.10 -15.47 7.89
C GLY A 32 -2.96 -14.60 7.37
N LEU A 33 -1.96 -15.20 6.73
CA LEU A 33 -0.81 -14.50 6.15
C LEU A 33 -1.06 -14.08 4.69
N MET A 34 -2.30 -13.80 4.32
CA MET A 34 -2.65 -13.23 3.03
C MET A 34 -3.57 -12.03 3.28
N CYS A 35 -2.98 -10.85 3.24
CA CYS A 35 -3.64 -9.58 3.55
C CYS A 35 -3.34 -8.58 2.44
N GLY A 36 -4.26 -7.68 2.16
CA GLY A 36 -4.03 -6.62 1.19
C GLY A 36 -4.71 -5.33 1.56
N LEU A 37 -4.25 -4.26 0.93
CA LEU A 37 -4.74 -2.91 1.10
C LEU A 37 -5.02 -2.27 -0.24
N GLU A 38 -6.05 -1.44 -0.29
CA GLU A 38 -6.45 -0.71 -1.51
C GLU A 38 -6.02 0.74 -1.44
N PHE A 39 -5.54 1.27 -2.55
CA PHE A 39 -5.23 2.67 -2.72
C PHE A 39 -6.40 3.40 -3.38
N VAL A 40 -6.89 4.44 -2.72
CA VAL A 40 -8.03 5.25 -3.20
C VAL A 40 -7.70 6.73 -3.09
N LYS A 41 -8.23 7.50 -4.04
CA LYS A 41 -8.13 8.96 -4.05
C LYS A 41 -9.03 9.60 -3.00
N ASP A 42 -10.20 9.03 -2.76
CA ASP A 42 -11.14 9.47 -1.74
C ASP A 42 -11.62 8.28 -0.90
N LYS A 43 -11.40 8.36 0.42
CA LYS A 43 -11.70 7.26 1.35
C LYS A 43 -13.18 7.11 1.68
N ALA A 44 -13.96 8.18 1.54
CA ALA A 44 -15.40 8.18 1.81
C ALA A 44 -16.17 7.57 0.64
N THR A 45 -15.78 7.91 -0.59
CA THR A 45 -16.43 7.42 -1.81
C THR A 45 -15.80 6.14 -2.35
N LYS A 46 -14.58 5.79 -1.91
CA LYS A 46 -13.72 4.75 -2.49
C LYS A 46 -13.38 5.01 -3.96
N GLU A 47 -13.36 6.27 -4.38
CA GLU A 47 -12.93 6.66 -5.73
C GLU A 47 -11.48 6.19 -5.96
N PRO A 48 -11.21 5.36 -6.97
CA PRO A 48 -9.85 4.91 -7.27
C PRO A 48 -9.00 6.06 -7.83
N PHE A 49 -7.68 5.95 -7.71
CA PHE A 49 -6.79 6.86 -8.42
C PHE A 49 -6.89 6.68 -9.95
N PRO A 50 -6.63 7.75 -10.74
CA PRO A 50 -6.43 7.63 -12.17
C PRO A 50 -5.34 6.59 -12.51
N PRO A 51 -5.59 5.62 -13.41
CA PRO A 51 -4.64 4.55 -13.74
C PRO A 51 -3.28 5.06 -14.22
N GLU A 52 -3.21 6.27 -14.77
CA GLU A 52 -1.99 6.90 -15.27
C GLU A 52 -0.99 7.21 -14.16
N LEU A 53 -1.46 7.38 -12.92
CA LEU A 53 -0.61 7.64 -11.76
C LEU A 53 0.14 6.39 -11.29
N LYS A 54 -0.37 5.20 -11.62
CA LYS A 54 0.25 3.89 -11.30
C LYS A 54 0.65 3.81 -9.82
N VAL A 55 -0.24 4.17 -8.90
CA VAL A 55 0.08 4.32 -7.47
C VAL A 55 0.66 3.04 -6.89
N CYS A 56 0.07 1.89 -7.24
CA CYS A 56 0.58 0.58 -6.81
C CYS A 56 2.03 0.34 -7.26
N GLY A 57 2.38 0.75 -8.48
CA GLY A 57 3.72 0.64 -9.03
C GLY A 57 4.73 1.57 -8.36
N LEU A 58 4.30 2.76 -7.93
CA LEU A 58 5.14 3.69 -7.16
C LEU A 58 5.45 3.12 -5.78
N VAL A 59 4.44 2.62 -5.06
CA VAL A 59 4.65 1.99 -3.74
C VAL A 59 5.52 0.75 -3.85
N PHE A 60 5.34 -0.07 -4.89
CA PHE A 60 6.19 -1.22 -5.15
C PHE A 60 7.66 -0.81 -5.35
N ALA A 61 7.94 0.23 -6.13
CA ALA A 61 9.30 0.71 -6.35
C ALA A 61 9.94 1.20 -5.04
N GLU A 62 9.21 2.00 -4.26
CA GLU A 62 9.66 2.48 -2.95
C GLU A 62 9.93 1.33 -1.96
N ALA A 63 9.09 0.28 -1.96
CA ALA A 63 9.28 -0.88 -1.11
C ALA A 63 10.48 -1.73 -1.56
N LEU A 64 10.65 -1.89 -2.87
CA LEU A 64 11.76 -2.63 -3.46
C LEU A 64 13.11 -1.97 -3.15
N ASP A 65 13.18 -0.64 -3.27
CA ASP A 65 14.39 0.14 -2.95
C ASP A 65 14.77 0.03 -1.46
N ARG A 66 13.79 -0.27 -0.60
CA ARG A 66 13.96 -0.55 0.84
C ARG A 66 14.18 -2.03 1.15
N GLY A 67 14.28 -2.88 0.13
CA GLY A 67 14.59 -4.30 0.26
C GLY A 67 13.38 -5.23 0.47
N MET A 68 12.15 -4.75 0.27
CA MET A 68 10.93 -5.54 0.42
C MET A 68 10.22 -5.76 -0.92
N ILE A 69 9.95 -7.03 -1.24
CA ILE A 69 9.12 -7.40 -2.39
C ILE A 69 7.66 -7.50 -1.93
N THR A 70 6.77 -6.82 -2.64
CA THR A 70 5.32 -6.87 -2.47
C THR A 70 4.63 -7.41 -3.72
N PHE A 71 3.33 -7.70 -3.64
CA PHE A 71 2.54 -8.18 -4.78
C PHE A 71 1.59 -7.08 -5.27
N PRO A 72 2.00 -6.24 -6.23
CA PRO A 72 1.16 -5.19 -6.78
C PRO A 72 0.04 -5.78 -7.64
N CYS A 73 -1.19 -5.33 -7.41
CA CYS A 73 -2.39 -5.67 -8.17
C CYS A 73 -3.00 -4.39 -8.74
N THR A 74 -3.36 -4.39 -10.02
CA THR A 74 -3.93 -3.23 -10.73
C THR A 74 -5.16 -3.64 -11.52
N GLY A 75 -6.08 -2.71 -11.80
CA GLY A 75 -7.28 -3.00 -12.57
C GLY A 75 -8.36 -3.73 -11.76
N CYS A 76 -8.33 -3.60 -10.43
CA CYS A 76 -9.29 -4.23 -9.52
C CYS A 76 -10.71 -3.66 -9.63
N VAL A 77 -10.89 -2.52 -10.29
CA VAL A 77 -12.15 -1.86 -10.62
C VAL A 77 -12.34 -1.89 -12.14
N ASP A 78 -13.34 -2.63 -12.60
CA ASP A 78 -13.75 -2.79 -14.00
C ASP A 78 -12.62 -3.20 -14.98
N GLY A 79 -11.54 -3.80 -14.48
CA GLY A 79 -10.38 -4.23 -15.28
C GLY A 79 -9.45 -3.10 -15.70
N VAL A 80 -9.68 -1.87 -15.22
CA VAL A 80 -8.97 -0.65 -15.69
C VAL A 80 -8.37 0.14 -14.53
N ALA A 81 -9.17 0.45 -13.51
CA ALA A 81 -8.77 1.27 -12.37
C ALA A 81 -8.64 0.43 -11.10
N GLY A 82 -8.24 1.04 -9.98
CA GLY A 82 -8.10 0.34 -8.71
C GLY A 82 -6.73 -0.30 -8.55
N ASP A 83 -5.98 0.26 -7.61
CA ASP A 83 -4.65 -0.14 -7.22
C ASP A 83 -4.72 -0.82 -5.85
N MET A 84 -4.19 -2.03 -5.73
CA MET A 84 -4.18 -2.80 -4.49
C MET A 84 -2.82 -3.46 -4.27
N MET A 85 -2.34 -3.49 -3.03
CA MET A 85 -1.13 -4.20 -2.65
C MET A 85 -1.48 -5.46 -1.85
N LEU A 86 -0.95 -6.61 -2.25
CA LEU A 86 -1.07 -7.86 -1.50
C LEU A 86 0.24 -8.18 -0.76
N MET A 87 0.09 -8.61 0.49
CA MET A 87 1.13 -9.11 1.37
C MET A 87 0.86 -10.59 1.63
N SER A 88 1.82 -11.44 1.25
CA SER A 88 1.76 -12.89 1.45
C SER A 88 3.10 -13.42 1.96
N PRO A 89 3.50 -13.07 3.20
CA PRO A 89 4.79 -13.45 3.74
C PRO A 89 4.85 -14.97 4.04
N PRO A 90 6.06 -15.56 4.14
CA PRO A 90 6.23 -16.99 4.42
C PRO A 90 5.54 -17.45 5.70
N LEU A 91 5.12 -18.72 5.77
CA LEU A 91 4.39 -19.26 6.93
C LEU A 91 5.21 -19.28 8.24
N ILE A 92 6.53 -19.10 8.15
CA ILE A 92 7.46 -19.03 9.29
C ILE A 92 7.70 -17.61 9.79
N THR A 93 7.04 -16.61 9.20
CA THR A 93 7.21 -15.20 9.56
C THR A 93 6.93 -14.97 11.05
N THR A 94 7.78 -14.17 11.69
CA THR A 94 7.66 -13.77 13.10
C THR A 94 6.97 -12.42 13.24
N ARG A 95 6.58 -12.04 14.47
CA ARG A 95 5.99 -10.72 14.73
C ARG A 95 6.97 -9.58 14.46
N ASP A 96 8.23 -9.73 14.86
CA ASP A 96 9.26 -8.73 14.61
C ASP A 96 9.46 -8.49 13.10
N GLN A 97 9.41 -9.56 12.29
CA GLN A 97 9.45 -9.45 10.83
C GLN A 97 8.17 -8.78 10.28
N VAL A 98 7.01 -9.01 10.89
CA VAL A 98 5.79 -8.26 10.56
C VAL A 98 5.98 -6.78 10.84
N ASP A 99 6.53 -6.40 11.99
CA ASP A 99 6.75 -5.00 12.32
C ASP A 99 7.74 -4.33 11.34
N GLU A 100 8.81 -5.03 10.96
CA GLU A 100 9.76 -4.55 9.95
C GLU A 100 9.08 -4.35 8.58
N MET A 101 8.31 -5.35 8.10
CA MET A 101 7.57 -5.25 6.85
C MET A 101 6.58 -4.08 6.86
N ILE A 102 5.87 -3.88 7.97
CA ILE A 102 4.87 -2.81 8.09
C ILE A 102 5.55 -1.44 8.17
N ALA A 103 6.70 -1.33 8.83
CA ALA A 103 7.49 -0.10 8.83
C ALA A 103 7.95 0.26 7.42
N ILE A 104 8.52 -0.69 6.67
CA ILE A 104 8.93 -0.46 5.28
C ILE A 104 7.72 -0.06 4.43
N LEU A 105 6.60 -0.79 4.55
CA LEU A 105 5.40 -0.52 3.77
C LEU A 105 4.84 0.87 4.06
N LYS A 106 4.80 1.26 5.33
CA LYS A 106 4.35 2.59 5.76
C LYS A 106 5.21 3.68 5.12
N ASP A 107 6.53 3.59 5.25
CA ASP A 107 7.44 4.58 4.70
C ASP A 107 7.30 4.69 3.16
N SER A 108 7.12 3.55 2.47
CA SER A 108 6.90 3.52 1.02
C SER A 108 5.59 4.19 0.59
N ILE A 109 4.52 3.99 1.36
CA ILE A 109 3.22 4.63 1.11
C ILE A 109 3.31 6.13 1.39
N GLU A 110 3.94 6.55 2.49
CA GLU A 110 4.14 7.97 2.83
C GLU A 110 4.97 8.69 1.77
N ALA A 111 6.07 8.08 1.29
CA ALA A 111 6.88 8.63 0.21
C ALA A 111 6.07 8.79 -1.09
N THR A 112 5.26 7.78 -1.43
CA THR A 112 4.37 7.84 -2.59
C THR A 112 3.29 8.93 -2.42
N GLN A 113 2.70 9.04 -1.23
CA GLN A 113 1.70 10.06 -0.92
C GLN A 113 2.28 11.48 -1.06
N ALA A 114 3.48 11.73 -0.55
CA ALA A 114 4.18 13.00 -0.73
C ALA A 114 4.41 13.31 -2.21
N ARG A 115 4.88 12.32 -2.99
CA ARG A 115 5.09 12.47 -4.43
C ARG A 115 3.79 12.80 -5.19
N LEU A 116 2.67 12.19 -4.81
CA LEU A 116 1.36 12.48 -5.41
C LEU A 116 0.91 13.91 -5.10
N HIS A 117 1.16 14.40 -3.88
CA HIS A 117 0.87 15.78 -3.49
C HIS A 117 1.69 16.79 -4.30
N ASP A 118 2.97 16.52 -4.53
CA ASP A 118 3.85 17.37 -5.36
C ASP A 118 3.40 17.41 -6.82
N MET A 119 2.92 16.28 -7.36
CA MET A 119 2.35 16.22 -8.72
C MET A 119 1.04 17.01 -8.85
N ALA A 120 0.24 17.09 -7.79
CA ALA A 120 -1.00 17.85 -7.75
C ALA A 120 -0.77 19.37 -7.58
N THR A 121 0.42 19.78 -7.13
CA THR A 121 0.82 21.19 -6.98
C THR A 121 1.76 21.56 -8.12
N PRO A 122 1.28 21.98 -9.31
CA PRO A 122 2.18 22.41 -10.36
C PRO A 122 2.91 23.67 -9.87
N ALA A 123 4.23 23.53 -9.67
CA ALA A 123 5.13 24.63 -9.40
C ALA A 123 4.79 25.80 -10.34
N GLY A 124 4.53 26.96 -9.74
CA GLY A 124 4.11 28.17 -10.42
C GLY A 124 4.96 28.42 -11.66
N ARG A 125 4.28 28.53 -12.80
CA ARG A 125 4.82 28.98 -14.07
C ARG A 125 5.46 30.37 -13.87
N GLN A 126 6.75 30.42 -13.57
CA GLN A 126 7.55 31.62 -13.80
C GLN A 126 7.83 31.71 -15.31
N VAL A 127 6.89 32.34 -16.02
CA VAL A 127 7.20 32.99 -17.30
C VAL A 127 7.96 34.27 -16.96
N HIS A 128 9.28 34.23 -17.11
CA HIS A 128 10.07 35.45 -17.26
C HIS A 128 10.25 35.70 -18.76
N TYR A 129 9.73 36.85 -19.19
CA TYR A 129 9.93 37.46 -20.50
C TYR A 129 11.33 38.08 -20.58
#